data_AF-A0A135VFT8-F1
#
_entry.id   AF-A0A135VFT8-F1
#
_cell.length_a   1.000
_cell.length_b   1.000
_cell.length_c   1.000
_cell.angle_alpha   90.00
_cell.angle_beta   90.00
_cell.angle_gamma   90.00
#
_symmetry.space_group_name_H-M   'P 1'
#
loop_
_entity.id
_entity.type
_entity.pdbx_description
1 polymer ?
#
loop_
_entity_poly.entity_id
_entity_poly.type
_entity_poly.pdbx_seq_one_letter_code
_entity_poly.pdbx_strand_id
1 'polypeptide(L)'
;MVKKLQYLRGGVTHLFLFLVNFSVLVGIIESLQLFTSSLPILNAMILSYMLCHTFVLLSIQQGIQILEFIRMRIPTFLIAYYFEVSDQETIKVPLFDPTKSRLAVIILLLVITGGPVLYPIFAIYGFLLVWGHLTIIALDPARIVQYFGIFLNYAPPLLLIIAAVIIGSIVMIELKHV
;
A
#
# COMPACT_ATOMS: atom_id res chain seq x y z
N MET A 1 23.46 23.09 -2.27
CA MET A 1 23.80 21.66 -2.05
C MET A 1 22.75 20.94 -1.17
N VAL A 2 22.36 21.53 -0.03
CA VAL A 2 21.36 20.98 0.92
C VAL A 2 20.03 20.57 0.28
N LYS A 3 19.47 21.37 -0.64
CA LYS A 3 18.21 21.05 -1.33
C LYS A 3 18.27 19.78 -2.19
N LYS A 4 19.37 19.56 -2.93
CA LYS A 4 19.53 18.36 -3.78
C LYS A 4 19.59 17.09 -2.94
N LEU A 5 20.28 17.13 -1.81
CA LEU A 5 20.37 16.00 -0.88
C LEU A 5 19.01 15.67 -0.25
N GLN A 6 18.21 16.68 0.07
CA GLN A 6 16.87 16.50 0.62
C GLN A 6 15.92 15.83 -0.39
N TYR A 7 15.96 16.24 -1.67
CA TYR A 7 15.18 15.58 -2.72
C TYR A 7 15.62 14.15 -2.96
N LEU A 8 16.94 13.88 -3.00
CA LEU A 8 17.47 12.53 -3.13
C LEU A 8 17.01 11.65 -1.97
N ARG A 9 17.14 12.16 -0.73
CA ARG A 9 16.69 11.44 0.48
C ARG A 9 15.20 11.14 0.40
N GLY A 10 14.36 12.13 0.07
CA GLY A 10 12.92 11.94 -0.09
C GLY A 10 12.61 10.88 -1.14
N GLY A 11 13.23 10.94 -2.32
CA GLY A 11 13.06 9.95 -3.38
C GLY A 11 13.47 8.53 -2.96
N VAL A 12 14.59 8.38 -2.26
CA VAL A 12 15.05 7.08 -1.75
C VAL A 12 14.07 6.53 -0.71
N THR A 13 13.58 7.36 0.22
CA THR A 13 12.61 6.91 1.23
C THR A 13 11.27 6.53 0.59
N HIS A 14 10.81 7.26 -0.43
CA HIS A 14 9.63 6.90 -1.22
C HIS A 14 9.83 5.56 -1.94
N LEU A 15 10.97 5.37 -2.61
CA LEU A 15 11.26 4.11 -3.29
C LEU A 15 11.30 2.93 -2.31
N PHE A 16 11.96 3.12 -1.16
CA PHE A 16 12.01 2.10 -0.11
C PHE A 16 10.62 1.73 0.41
N LEU A 17 9.82 2.72 0.79
CA LEU A 17 8.47 2.48 1.27
C LEU A 17 7.58 1.86 0.18
N PHE A 18 7.76 2.25 -1.08
CA PHE A 18 7.07 1.62 -2.20
C PHE A 18 7.42 0.13 -2.31
N LEU A 19 8.69 -0.25 -2.17
CA LEU A 19 9.11 -1.65 -2.17
C LEU A 19 8.52 -2.43 -0.99
N VAL A 20 8.43 -1.83 0.20
CA VAL A 20 7.77 -2.43 1.36
C VAL A 20 6.28 -2.64 1.08
N ASN A 21 5.57 -1.60 0.62
CA ASN A 21 4.15 -1.67 0.28
C ASN A 21 3.87 -2.71 -0.81
N PHE A 22 4.72 -2.77 -1.83
CA PHE A 22 4.66 -3.77 -2.90
C PHE A 22 4.84 -5.18 -2.36
N SER A 23 5.79 -5.38 -1.44
CA SER A 23 6.01 -6.67 -0.78
C SER A 23 4.78 -7.07 0.05
N VAL A 24 4.19 -6.14 0.81
CA VAL A 24 2.93 -6.39 1.54
C VAL A 24 1.81 -6.82 0.58
N LEU A 25 1.65 -6.12 -0.55
CA LEU A 25 0.64 -6.45 -1.55
C LEU A 25 0.83 -7.88 -2.09
N VAL A 26 2.06 -8.24 -2.46
CA VAL A 26 2.36 -9.61 -2.91
C VAL A 26 2.05 -10.62 -1.81
N GLY A 27 2.43 -10.34 -0.57
CA GLY A 27 2.13 -11.21 0.57
C GLY A 27 0.63 -11.43 0.76
N ILE A 28 -0.20 -10.38 0.60
CA ILE A 28 -1.66 -10.48 0.66
C ILE A 28 -2.19 -11.34 -0.49
N ILE A 29 -1.78 -11.07 -1.73
CA ILE A 29 -2.26 -11.77 -2.93
C ILE A 29 -1.94 -13.26 -2.85
N GLU A 30 -0.71 -13.61 -2.49
CA GLU A 30 -0.26 -15.00 -2.42
C GLU A 30 -0.94 -15.74 -1.25
N SER A 31 -1.20 -15.05 -0.14
CA SER A 31 -1.94 -15.63 0.99
C SER A 31 -3.42 -15.91 0.67
N LEU A 32 -4.02 -15.25 -0.33
CA LEU A 32 -5.38 -15.58 -0.78
C LEU A 32 -5.47 -17.01 -1.35
N GLN A 33 -4.38 -17.55 -1.89
CA GLN A 33 -4.35 -18.92 -2.39
C GLN A 33 -4.56 -19.95 -1.26
N LEU A 34 -4.28 -19.61 -0.01
CA LEU A 34 -4.52 -20.53 1.12
C LEU A 34 -6.01 -20.90 1.25
N PHE A 35 -6.93 -20.05 0.79
CA PHE A 35 -8.36 -20.36 0.77
C PHE A 35 -8.77 -21.41 -0.26
N THR A 36 -7.91 -21.72 -1.25
CA THR A 36 -8.22 -22.82 -2.18
C THR A 36 -8.02 -24.20 -1.54
N SER A 37 -7.35 -24.25 -0.38
CA SER A 37 -7.20 -25.45 0.44
C SER A 37 -8.28 -25.53 1.52
N SER A 38 -8.61 -26.75 1.98
CA SER A 38 -9.55 -26.94 3.08
C SER A 38 -8.95 -26.50 4.41
N LEU A 39 -9.08 -25.21 4.74
CA LEU A 39 -8.64 -24.64 6.01
C LEU A 39 -9.67 -24.91 7.12
N PRO A 40 -9.22 -25.22 8.35
CA PRO A 40 -10.08 -25.16 9.53
C PRO A 40 -10.75 -23.79 9.65
N ILE A 41 -12.02 -23.75 10.06
CA ILE A 41 -12.81 -22.51 10.08
C ILE A 41 -12.15 -21.37 10.86
N LEU A 42 -11.52 -21.69 12.00
CA LEU A 42 -10.80 -20.72 12.83
C LEU A 42 -9.62 -20.10 12.07
N ASN A 43 -8.84 -20.91 11.35
CA ASN A 43 -7.71 -20.42 10.56
C ASN A 43 -8.19 -19.56 9.39
N ALA A 44 -9.29 -19.95 8.74
CA ALA A 44 -9.90 -19.16 7.68
C ALA A 44 -10.37 -17.78 8.18
N MET A 45 -10.98 -17.73 9.37
CA MET A 45 -11.40 -16.47 10.00
C MET A 45 -10.22 -15.58 10.37
N ILE A 46 -9.17 -16.14 10.98
CA ILE A 46 -7.96 -15.40 11.34
C ILE A 46 -7.29 -14.85 10.07
N LEU A 47 -7.10 -15.69 9.05
CA LEU A 47 -6.52 -15.27 7.79
C LEU A 47 -7.35 -14.17 7.11
N SER A 48 -8.68 -14.29 7.11
CA SER A 48 -9.57 -13.26 6.56
C SER A 48 -9.43 -11.92 7.29
N TYR A 49 -9.36 -11.95 8.62
CA TYR A 49 -9.09 -10.77 9.42
C TYR A 49 -7.73 -10.15 9.03
N MET A 50 -6.67 -10.97 9.00
CA MET A 50 -5.32 -10.52 8.67
C MET A 50 -5.26 -9.84 7.29
N LEU A 51 -5.89 -10.46 6.29
CA LEU A 51 -5.91 -9.97 4.91
C LEU A 51 -6.73 -8.70 4.77
N CYS A 52 -7.96 -8.68 5.30
CA CYS A 52 -8.82 -7.51 5.22
C CYS A 52 -8.17 -6.32 5.94
N HIS A 53 -7.68 -6.54 7.17
CA HIS A 53 -7.01 -5.53 7.96
C HIS A 53 -5.79 -4.95 7.24
N THR A 54 -4.87 -5.82 6.78
CA THR A 54 -3.64 -5.37 6.11
C THR A 54 -3.92 -4.72 4.76
N PHE A 55 -4.93 -5.19 4.02
CA PHE A 55 -5.35 -4.59 2.74
C PHE A 55 -5.87 -3.16 2.91
N VAL A 56 -6.70 -2.92 3.92
CA VAL A 56 -7.20 -1.57 4.23
C VAL A 56 -6.04 -0.67 4.67
N LEU A 57 -5.18 -1.16 5.57
CA LEU A 57 -4.02 -0.41 6.06
C LEU A 57 -3.04 -0.06 4.92
N LEU A 58 -2.77 -1.02 4.02
CA LEU A 58 -1.95 -0.82 2.83
C LEU A 58 -2.55 0.23 1.89
N SER A 59 -3.85 0.18 1.64
CA SER A 59 -4.55 1.15 0.78
C SER A 59 -4.39 2.57 1.31
N ILE A 60 -4.53 2.75 2.62
CA ILE A 60 -4.34 4.04 3.29
C ILE A 60 -2.86 4.47 3.22
N GLN A 61 -1.93 3.58 3.56
CA GLN A 61 -0.48 3.83 3.51
C GLN A 61 -0.04 4.30 2.11
N GLN A 62 -0.56 3.66 1.06
CA GLN A 62 -0.27 4.03 -0.32
C GLN A 62 -0.85 5.40 -0.68
N GLY A 63 -2.09 5.69 -0.27
CA GLY A 63 -2.71 7.00 -0.49
C GLY A 63 -1.92 8.14 0.15
N ILE A 64 -1.43 7.93 1.37
CA ILE A 64 -0.57 8.89 2.09
C ILE A 64 0.75 9.08 1.35
N GLN A 65 1.40 7.99 0.95
CA GLN A 65 2.66 8.04 0.22
C GLN A 65 2.51 8.85 -1.08
N ILE A 66 1.44 8.63 -1.85
CA ILE A 66 1.15 9.39 -3.07
C ILE A 66 0.94 10.87 -2.74
N LEU A 67 0.15 11.19 -1.71
CA LEU A 67 -0.09 12.57 -1.30
C LEU A 67 1.20 13.29 -0.90
N GLU A 68 2.09 12.62 -0.18
CA GLU A 68 3.37 13.17 0.25
C GLU A 68 4.37 13.27 -0.90
N PHE A 69 4.34 12.34 -1.84
CA PHE A 69 5.11 12.41 -3.08
C PHE A 69 4.72 13.65 -3.89
N ILE A 70 3.42 13.88 -4.11
CA ILE A 70 2.91 15.08 -4.79
C ILE A 70 3.32 16.36 -4.06
N ARG A 71 3.31 16.34 -2.72
CA ARG A 71 3.73 17.47 -1.88
C ARG A 71 5.24 17.60 -1.71
N MET A 72 6.04 16.75 -2.35
CA MET A 72 7.51 16.71 -2.24
C MET A 72 8.00 16.60 -0.78
N ARG A 73 7.27 15.83 0.04
CA ARG A 73 7.60 15.55 1.45
C ARG A 73 8.20 14.15 1.58
N ILE A 74 8.95 13.94 2.66
CA ILE A 74 9.38 12.60 3.07
C ILE A 74 8.12 11.79 3.37
N PRO A 75 8.05 10.53 2.93
CA PRO A 75 6.88 9.72 3.20
C PRO A 75 6.79 9.36 4.68
N THR A 76 5.57 9.37 5.20
CA THR A 76 5.24 8.91 6.53
C THR A 76 4.96 7.41 6.49
N PHE A 77 5.70 6.65 7.29
CA PHE A 77 5.32 5.27 7.58
C PHE A 77 4.29 5.28 8.70
N LEU A 78 3.03 5.03 8.35
CA LEU A 78 1.88 5.29 9.20
C LEU A 78 1.90 4.47 10.49
N ILE A 79 2.39 3.24 10.41
CA ILE A 79 2.50 2.37 11.59
C ILE A 79 3.45 2.99 12.61
N ALA A 80 4.65 3.42 12.19
CA ALA A 80 5.61 4.04 13.09
C ALA A 80 5.15 5.42 13.58
N TYR A 81 4.46 6.19 12.74
CA TYR A 81 4.03 7.55 13.04
C TYR A 81 3.29 7.67 14.38
N TYR A 82 2.34 6.79 14.66
CA TYR A 82 1.56 6.85 15.91
C TYR A 82 2.36 6.47 17.16
N PHE A 83 3.48 5.75 17.02
CA PHE A 83 4.37 5.44 18.14
C PHE A 83 5.46 6.50 18.35
N GLU A 84 5.66 7.40 17.38
CA GLU A 84 6.61 8.52 17.52
C GLU A 84 6.01 9.72 18.24
N VAL A 85 4.68 9.83 18.30
CA VAL A 85 3.99 10.95 18.97
C VAL A 85 3.83 10.62 20.45
N SER A 86 4.44 11.44 21.32
CA SER A 86 4.25 11.36 22.77
C SER A 86 2.83 11.78 23.17
N ASP A 87 2.31 11.23 24.28
CA ASP A 87 1.00 11.58 24.85
C ASP A 87 0.82 13.09 25.11
N GLN A 88 1.92 13.83 25.26
CA GLN A 88 1.93 15.28 25.51
C GLN A 88 2.04 16.11 24.23
N GLU A 89 2.32 15.48 23.09
CA GLU A 89 2.48 16.15 21.80
C GLU A 89 1.20 16.08 20.96
N THR A 90 0.89 17.18 20.28
CA THR A 90 -0.22 17.19 19.33
C THR A 90 0.21 16.57 18.01
N ILE A 91 -0.68 15.75 17.43
CA ILE A 91 -0.48 15.16 16.10
C ILE A 91 -0.35 16.29 15.07
N LYS A 92 0.85 16.41 14.49
CA LYS A 92 1.21 17.53 13.60
C LYS A 92 0.49 17.48 12.25
N VAL A 93 0.10 16.29 11.81
CA VAL A 93 -0.57 16.09 10.52
C VAL A 93 -2.07 15.93 10.75
N PRO A 94 -2.92 16.90 10.34
CA PRO A 94 -4.36 16.85 10.60
C PRO A 94 -5.06 15.59 10.05
N LEU A 95 -4.50 14.99 9.00
CA LEU A 95 -5.00 13.74 8.43
C LEU A 95 -4.92 12.55 9.41
N PHE A 96 -4.00 12.61 10.36
CA PHE A 96 -3.73 11.56 11.35
C PHE A 96 -4.31 11.90 12.73
N ASP A 97 -4.89 13.08 12.89
CA ASP A 97 -5.49 13.54 14.14
C ASP A 97 -6.94 13.00 14.27
N PRO A 98 -7.22 12.07 15.21
CA PRO A 98 -8.55 11.47 15.38
C PRO A 98 -9.60 12.47 15.85
N THR A 99 -9.19 13.61 16.42
CA THR A 99 -10.13 14.66 16.83
C THR A 99 -10.63 15.49 15.63
N LYS A 100 -9.90 15.47 14.52
CA LYS A 100 -10.19 16.27 13.32
C LYS A 100 -10.67 15.44 12.13
N SER A 101 -10.41 14.14 12.12
CA SER A 101 -10.68 13.27 10.96
C SER A 101 -11.23 11.91 11.38
N ARG A 102 -12.39 11.52 10.81
CA ARG A 102 -12.92 10.15 10.97
C ARG A 102 -11.98 9.10 10.38
N LEU A 103 -11.26 9.45 9.32
CA LEU A 103 -10.24 8.57 8.73
C LEU A 103 -9.10 8.33 9.71
N ALA A 104 -8.68 9.34 10.48
CA ALA A 104 -7.65 9.17 11.50
C ALA A 104 -8.08 8.20 12.61
N VAL A 105 -9.36 8.16 12.97
CA VAL A 105 -9.90 7.17 13.91
C VAL A 105 -9.76 5.76 13.33
N ILE A 106 -10.16 5.55 12.08
CA ILE A 106 -10.02 4.26 11.39
C ILE A 106 -8.54 3.84 11.34
N ILE A 107 -7.67 4.77 10.98
CA ILE A 107 -6.23 4.56 10.93
C ILE A 107 -5.69 4.11 12.29
N LEU A 108 -6.03 4.85 13.36
CA LEU A 108 -5.57 4.54 14.71
C LEU A 108 -6.04 3.15 15.15
N LEU A 109 -7.30 2.81 14.88
CA LEU A 109 -7.83 1.47 15.16
C LEU A 109 -7.06 0.39 14.39
N LEU A 110 -6.79 0.58 13.11
CA LEU A 110 -6.01 -0.38 12.31
C LEU A 110 -4.59 -0.54 12.86
N VAL A 111 -3.92 0.56 13.23
CA VAL A 111 -2.58 0.49 13.82
C VAL A 111 -2.62 -0.30 15.12
N ILE A 112 -3.50 0.03 16.07
CA ILE A 112 -3.53 -0.63 17.37
C ILE A 112 -3.93 -2.11 17.27
N THR A 113 -4.87 -2.45 16.40
CA THR A 113 -5.42 -3.82 16.32
C THR A 113 -4.54 -4.81 15.56
N GLY A 114 -3.52 -4.35 14.84
CA GLY A 114 -2.67 -5.28 14.11
C GLY A 114 -1.56 -4.67 13.24
N GLY A 115 -1.53 -3.35 13.03
CA GLY A 115 -0.55 -2.71 12.14
C GLY A 115 0.91 -3.11 12.41
N PRO A 116 1.44 -2.97 13.65
CA PRO A 116 2.81 -3.31 13.99
C PRO A 116 3.21 -4.77 13.76
N VAL A 117 2.25 -5.69 13.73
CA VAL A 117 2.53 -7.13 13.64
C VAL A 117 2.19 -7.66 12.25
N LEU A 118 0.97 -7.42 11.78
CA LEU A 118 0.48 -7.96 10.51
C LEU A 118 1.24 -7.38 9.32
N TYR A 119 1.51 -6.07 9.35
CA TYR A 119 2.14 -5.40 8.23
C TYR A 119 3.58 -5.89 7.98
N PRO A 120 4.47 -6.00 9.00
CA PRO A 120 5.77 -6.63 8.80
C PRO A 120 5.69 -8.10 8.39
N ILE A 121 4.73 -8.88 8.91
CA ILE A 121 4.55 -10.29 8.51
C ILE A 121 4.31 -10.39 7.00
N PHE A 122 3.34 -9.62 6.48
CA PHE A 122 3.07 -9.63 5.04
C PHE A 122 4.20 -9.02 4.22
N ALA A 123 4.88 -7.99 4.73
CA ALA A 123 6.03 -7.39 4.06
C ALA A 123 7.18 -8.39 3.90
N ILE A 124 7.54 -9.10 4.98
CA ILE A 124 8.62 -10.10 4.97
C ILE A 124 8.23 -11.28 4.09
N TYR A 125 7.03 -11.83 4.28
CA TYR A 125 6.54 -12.96 3.49
C TYR A 125 6.53 -12.63 1.99
N GLY A 126 5.93 -11.50 1.61
CA GLY A 126 5.90 -11.09 0.22
C GLY A 126 7.27 -10.73 -0.34
N PHE A 127 8.16 -10.14 0.46
CA PHE A 127 9.55 -9.88 0.04
C PHE A 127 10.28 -11.19 -0.30
N LEU A 128 10.14 -12.23 0.53
CA LEU A 128 10.72 -13.55 0.27
C LEU A 128 10.19 -14.15 -1.04
N LEU A 129 8.88 -13.99 -1.31
CA LEU A 129 8.28 -14.45 -2.55
C LEU A 129 8.77 -13.65 -3.76
N VAL A 130 8.82 -12.32 -3.67
CA VAL A 130 9.36 -11.46 -4.74
C VAL A 130 10.81 -11.85 -5.04
N TRP A 131 11.63 -12.05 -4.02
CA TRP A 131 13.01 -12.51 -4.17
C TRP A 131 13.09 -13.88 -4.86
N GLY A 132 12.29 -14.84 -4.42
CA GLY A 132 12.21 -16.17 -5.04
C GLY A 132 11.77 -16.11 -6.50
N HIS A 133 10.76 -15.31 -6.83
CA HIS A 133 10.30 -15.16 -8.21
C HIS A 133 11.31 -14.44 -9.09
N LEU A 134 11.92 -13.36 -8.61
CA LEU A 134 12.92 -12.60 -9.37
C LEU A 134 14.14 -13.45 -9.71
N THR A 135 14.61 -14.27 -8.76
CA THR A 135 15.73 -15.20 -9.02
C THR A 135 15.38 -16.25 -10.07
N ILE A 136 14.16 -16.80 -10.06
CA ILE A 136 13.70 -17.76 -11.08
C ILE A 136 13.52 -17.07 -12.45
N ILE A 137 12.87 -15.91 -12.49
CA ILE A 137 12.57 -15.19 -13.74
C ILE A 137 13.86 -14.71 -14.42
N ALA A 138 14.86 -14.26 -13.65
CA ALA A 138 16.15 -13.87 -14.19
C ALA A 138 16.88 -15.01 -14.91
N LEU A 139 16.53 -16.27 -14.61
CA LEU A 139 17.11 -17.47 -15.20
C LEU A 139 16.26 -18.05 -16.35
N ASP A 140 15.08 -17.50 -16.63
CA ASP A 140 14.15 -17.99 -17.66
C ASP A 140 13.51 -16.85 -18.49
N PRO A 141 14.16 -16.43 -19.60
CA PRO A 141 13.66 -15.37 -20.48
C PRO A 141 12.27 -15.64 -21.09
N ALA A 142 11.87 -16.90 -21.24
CA ALA A 142 10.56 -17.23 -21.81
C ALA A 142 9.41 -16.79 -20.89
N ARG A 143 9.61 -16.89 -19.57
CA ARG A 143 8.64 -16.37 -18.58
C ARG A 143 8.47 -14.86 -18.66
N ILE A 144 9.55 -14.12 -18.94
CA ILE A 144 9.47 -12.66 -19.08
C ILE A 144 8.54 -12.30 -20.25
N VAL A 145 8.72 -12.95 -21.40
CA VAL A 145 7.88 -12.72 -22.59
C VAL A 145 6.43 -13.08 -22.31
N GLN A 146 6.18 -14.19 -21.60
CA GLN A 146 4.83 -14.58 -21.20
C GLN A 146 4.16 -13.54 -20.29
N TYR A 147 4.85 -13.07 -19.25
CA TYR A 147 4.30 -12.02 -18.37
C TYR A 147 4.07 -10.71 -19.10
N PHE A 148 4.94 -10.35 -20.04
CA PHE A 148 4.74 -9.17 -20.87
C PHE A 148 3.50 -9.32 -21.78
N GLY A 149 3.28 -10.52 -22.34
CA GLY A 149 2.07 -10.82 -23.12
C GLY A 149 0.79 -10.72 -22.28
N ILE A 150 0.81 -11.25 -21.06
CA ILE A 150 -0.31 -11.09 -20.10
C ILE A 150 -0.54 -9.61 -19.81
N PHE A 151 0.51 -8.87 -19.48
CA PHE A 151 0.43 -7.43 -19.21
C PHE A 151 -0.19 -6.66 -20.38
N LEU A 152 0.24 -6.91 -21.62
CA LEU A 152 -0.29 -6.25 -22.80
C LEU A 152 -1.78 -6.54 -23.05
N ASN A 153 -2.28 -7.70 -22.64
CA ASN A 153 -3.71 -8.01 -22.76
C ASN A 153 -4.56 -7.33 -21.69
N TYR A 154 -4.05 -7.16 -20.47
CA TYR A 154 -4.79 -6.57 -19.35
C TYR A 154 -4.61 -5.04 -19.22
N ALA A 155 -3.50 -4.48 -19.69
CA ALA A 155 -3.22 -3.06 -19.58
C ALA A 155 -4.23 -2.17 -20.34
N PRO A 156 -4.61 -2.46 -21.61
CA PRO A 156 -5.54 -1.60 -22.34
C PRO A 156 -6.93 -1.50 -21.68
N PRO A 157 -7.59 -2.60 -21.27
CA PRO A 157 -8.85 -2.53 -20.53
C PRO A 157 -8.72 -1.75 -19.22
N LEU A 158 -7.64 -1.94 -18.48
CA LEU A 158 -7.39 -1.22 -17.22
C LEU A 158 -7.24 0.29 -17.44
N LEU A 159 -6.48 0.69 -18.46
CA LEU A 159 -6.32 2.10 -18.83
C LEU A 159 -7.65 2.75 -19.25
N LEU A 160 -8.51 1.99 -19.94
CA LEU A 160 -9.87 2.42 -20.30
C LEU A 160 -10.73 2.69 -19.06
N ILE A 161 -10.69 1.81 -18.06
CA ILE A 161 -11.41 1.99 -16.79
C ILE A 161 -10.89 3.23 -16.06
N ILE A 162 -9.56 3.40 -15.96
CA ILE A 162 -8.95 4.57 -15.32
C ILE A 162 -9.38 5.86 -16.03
N ALA A 163 -9.33 5.89 -17.37
CA ALA A 163 -9.77 7.03 -18.15
C ALA A 163 -11.26 7.36 -17.91
N ALA A 164 -12.12 6.34 -17.87
CA ALA A 164 -13.54 6.53 -17.58
C ALA A 164 -13.78 7.12 -16.18
N VAL A 165 -13.04 6.66 -15.16
CA VAL A 165 -13.11 7.22 -13.80
C VAL A 165 -12.64 8.68 -13.77
N ILE A 166 -11.55 9.01 -14.47
CA ILE A 166 -11.04 10.39 -14.55
C ILE A 166 -12.08 11.30 -15.21
N ILE A 167 -12.62 10.91 -16.37
CA ILE A 167 -13.63 11.69 -17.09
C ILE A 167 -14.88 11.88 -16.21
N GLY A 168 -15.38 10.81 -15.58
CA GLY A 168 -16.54 10.90 -14.68
C GLY A 168 -16.27 11.81 -13.48
N SER A 169 -15.05 11.77 -12.93
CA SER A 169 -14.65 12.65 -11.82
C SER A 169 -14.62 14.12 -12.23
N ILE A 170 -14.10 14.44 -13.43
CA ILE A 170 -14.08 15.80 -13.97
C ILE A 170 -15.51 16.32 -14.18
N VAL A 171 -16.36 15.53 -14.85
CA VAL A 171 -17.77 15.89 -15.10
C VAL A 171 -18.53 16.14 -13.81
N MET A 172 -18.35 15.29 -12.79
CA MET A 172 -18.98 15.48 -11.47
C MET A 172 -18.53 16.75 -10.77
N ILE A 173 -17.25 17.12 -10.90
CA ILE A 173 -16.72 18.37 -10.34
C ILE A 173 -17.34 19.57 -11.06
N GLU A 174 -17.41 19.53 -12.40
CA GLU A 174 -17.92 20.62 -13.22
C GLU A 174 -19.42 20.84 -12.99
N LEU A 175 -20.22 19.76 -12.95
CA LEU A 175 -21.66 19.83 -12.63
C LEU A 175 -21.97 20.38 -11.24
N LYS A 176 -21.02 20.33 -10.30
CA LYS A 176 -21.19 20.87 -8.94
C LYS A 176 -20.87 22.37 -8.85
N HIS A 177 -20.15 22.92 -9.83
CA HIS A 177 -19.73 24.33 -9.85
C HIS A 177 -20.57 25.21 -10.80
N VAL A 178 -21.43 24.62 -11.63
CA VAL A 178 -22.46 25.29 -12.44
C VAL A 178 -23.77 25.32 -11.66
#